data_AF-A0A4R4T851-F1
#
_entry.id   AF-A0A4R4T851-F1
#
_cell.length_a   1.000
_cell.length_b   1.000
_cell.length_c   1.000
_cell.angle_alpha   90.00
_cell.angle_beta   90.00
_cell.angle_gamma   90.00
#
_symmetry.space_group_name_H-M   'P 1'
#
loop_
_entity.id
_entity.type
_entity.pdbx_description
1 polymer ?
#
loop_
_entity_poly.entity_id
_entity_poly.type
_entity_poly.pdbx_seq_one_letter_code
_entity_poly.pdbx_strand_id
1 'polypeptide(L)'
;MTNQTKDQHWEQQSLEKRMLYVMEHLIDDYGYPVNGAAGVVGNLVAESGVIPNRIEGSAPGTPMRSQNFAGAVVNHTPQAIMNRNSAQHVGPARPGIGLAQWTAPPRRAGLFSHPFDGGGGLGANAVFSMDDQIDYLADEIHDVYAGVNAFLKKSTVQVNDACDEVVYNYEVPGAIIQGGSRLPRSDPRVRDVFAKRRPSAQAALNAYRAAHP
;
A
#
# COMPACT_ATOMS: atom_id res chain seq x y z
N MET A 1 15.37 17.17 5.19
CA MET A 1 14.78 15.96 5.78
C MET A 1 15.91 15.04 6.19
N THR A 2 15.91 14.54 7.43
CA THR A 2 16.97 13.71 7.99
C THR A 2 16.90 12.29 7.45
N ASN A 3 18.05 11.76 7.02
CA ASN A 3 18.33 10.45 6.41
C ASN A 3 17.96 9.20 7.27
N GLN A 4 17.07 9.31 8.27
CA GLN A 4 16.82 8.28 9.28
C GLN A 4 15.70 7.27 8.92
N THR A 5 14.90 7.52 7.89
CA THR A 5 13.70 6.70 7.57
C THR A 5 13.99 5.53 6.62
N LYS A 6 15.11 5.60 5.87
CA LYS A 6 15.51 4.57 4.87
C LYS A 6 16.04 3.27 5.49
N ASP A 7 16.50 3.31 6.74
CA ASP A 7 17.08 2.17 7.46
C ASP A 7 16.19 1.64 8.61
N GLN A 8 14.94 2.10 8.71
CA GLN A 8 14.03 1.60 9.75
C GLN A 8 13.47 0.22 9.39
N HIS A 9 13.66 -0.73 10.30
CA HIS A 9 12.99 -2.02 10.29
C HIS A 9 11.51 -1.86 10.65
N TRP A 10 10.71 -1.43 9.67
CA TRP A 10 9.27 -1.19 9.84
C TRP A 10 8.51 -2.45 10.29
N GLU A 11 8.97 -3.64 9.90
CA GLU A 11 8.42 -4.91 10.36
C GLU A 11 8.54 -5.14 11.87
N GLN A 12 9.47 -4.44 12.53
CA GLN A 12 9.67 -4.51 13.99
C GLN A 12 8.83 -3.47 14.74
N GLN A 13 8.26 -2.49 14.05
CA GLN A 13 7.42 -1.47 14.66
C GLN A 13 5.99 -2.01 14.88
N SER A 14 5.32 -1.49 15.91
CA SER A 14 3.91 -1.81 16.13
C SER A 14 3.08 -1.41 14.90
N LEU A 15 1.95 -2.10 14.69
CA LEU A 15 1.03 -1.73 13.61
C LEU A 15 0.52 -0.30 13.78
N GLU A 16 0.21 0.08 15.02
CA GLU A 16 -0.25 1.43 15.37
C GLU A 16 0.75 2.52 14.95
N LYS A 17 2.04 2.34 15.27
CA LYS A 17 3.09 3.30 14.89
C LYS A 17 3.21 3.45 13.38
N ARG A 18 3.11 2.34 12.64
CA ARG A 18 3.14 2.38 11.17
C ARG A 18 1.92 3.07 10.58
N MET A 19 0.72 2.77 11.11
CA MET A 19 -0.51 3.45 10.68
C MET A 19 -0.41 4.96 10.94
N LEU A 20 0.02 5.35 12.13
CA LEU A 20 0.17 6.75 12.52
C LEU A 20 1.15 7.49 11.59
N TYR A 21 2.30 6.88 11.31
CA TYR A 21 3.30 7.48 10.41
C TYR A 21 2.76 7.77 9.01
N VAL A 22 2.07 6.78 8.40
CA VAL A 22 1.46 6.97 7.08
C VAL A 22 0.31 7.98 7.13
N MET A 23 -0.48 7.97 8.21
CA MET A 23 -1.55 8.96 8.43
C MET A 23 -1.00 10.38 8.41
N GLU A 24 0.04 10.65 9.20
CA GLU A 24 0.67 11.97 9.32
C GLU A 24 1.17 12.45 7.96
N HIS A 25 1.91 11.64 7.20
CA HIS A 25 2.40 12.05 5.88
C HIS A 25 1.26 12.32 4.88
N LEU A 26 0.25 11.44 4.82
CA LEU A 26 -0.90 11.67 3.94
C LEU A 26 -1.64 12.98 4.26
N ILE A 27 -1.68 13.37 5.54
CA ILE A 27 -2.37 14.58 5.98
C ILE A 27 -1.49 15.82 5.77
N ASP A 28 -0.27 15.78 6.28
CA ASP A 28 0.62 16.95 6.36
C ASP A 28 1.27 17.26 5.01
N ASP A 29 1.69 16.24 4.27
CA ASP A 29 2.43 16.43 3.01
C ASP A 29 1.50 16.41 1.79
N TYR A 30 0.44 15.59 1.81
CA TYR A 30 -0.46 15.41 0.66
C TYR A 30 -1.86 16.01 0.84
N GLY A 31 -2.15 16.58 2.02
CA GLY A 31 -3.38 17.34 2.28
C GLY A 31 -4.66 16.52 2.26
N TYR A 32 -4.60 15.22 2.59
CA TYR A 32 -5.81 14.43 2.78
C TYR A 32 -6.50 14.83 4.10
N PRO A 33 -7.85 14.89 4.14
CA PRO A 33 -8.56 14.99 5.41
C PRO A 33 -8.34 13.70 6.21
N VAL A 34 -8.37 13.81 7.55
CA VAL A 34 -8.12 12.69 8.48
C VAL A 34 -8.90 11.42 8.10
N ASN A 35 -10.19 11.53 7.77
CA ASN A 35 -11.01 10.39 7.38
C ASN A 35 -10.58 9.78 6.03
N GLY A 36 -10.14 10.62 5.08
CA GLY A 36 -9.63 10.18 3.79
C GLY A 36 -8.33 9.39 3.95
N ALA A 37 -7.37 9.94 4.71
CA ALA A 37 -6.11 9.26 5.04
C ALA A 37 -6.37 7.92 5.77
N ALA A 38 -7.28 7.90 6.74
CA ALA A 38 -7.63 6.68 7.47
C ALA A 38 -8.22 5.58 6.57
N GLY A 39 -9.03 5.97 5.57
CA GLY A 39 -9.55 5.04 4.57
C GLY A 39 -8.46 4.41 3.70
N VAL A 40 -7.45 5.20 3.32
CA VAL A 40 -6.26 4.70 2.60
C VAL A 40 -5.48 3.73 3.48
N VAL A 41 -5.07 4.16 4.68
CA VAL A 41 -4.24 3.37 5.60
C VAL A 41 -4.92 2.05 5.99
N GLY A 42 -6.24 2.05 6.20
CA GLY A 42 -6.99 0.83 6.49
C GLY A 42 -6.84 -0.25 5.41
N ASN A 43 -6.68 0.14 4.14
CA ASN A 43 -6.41 -0.81 3.07
C ASN A 43 -4.97 -1.30 3.07
N LEU A 44 -4.00 -0.41 3.29
CA LEU A 44 -2.58 -0.76 3.38
C LEU A 44 -2.30 -1.77 4.51
N VAL A 45 -3.06 -1.71 5.60
CA VAL A 45 -2.97 -2.72 6.69
C VAL A 45 -3.29 -4.12 6.15
N ALA A 46 -4.32 -4.28 5.33
CA ALA A 46 -4.68 -5.59 4.82
C ALA A 46 -3.84 -6.02 3.59
N GLU A 47 -3.27 -5.08 2.83
CA GLU A 47 -2.33 -5.39 1.76
C GLU A 47 -0.95 -5.82 2.28
N SER A 48 -0.34 -5.01 3.15
CA SER A 48 1.05 -5.20 3.56
C SER A 48 1.24 -5.26 5.07
N GLY A 49 0.21 -4.97 5.86
CA GLY A 49 0.40 -4.66 7.27
C GLY A 49 1.15 -3.34 7.47
N VAL A 50 1.15 -2.48 6.44
CA VAL A 50 1.93 -1.22 6.39
C VAL A 50 3.44 -1.47 6.48
N ILE A 51 3.94 -2.46 5.72
CA ILE A 51 5.37 -2.83 5.68
C ILE A 51 5.91 -2.60 4.27
N PRO A 52 6.86 -1.68 4.06
CA PRO A 52 7.33 -1.31 2.72
C PRO A 52 8.09 -2.42 1.99
N ASN A 53 8.82 -3.28 2.71
CA ASN A 53 9.60 -4.37 2.10
C ASN A 53 8.79 -5.67 1.94
N ARG A 54 7.49 -5.67 2.22
CA ARG A 54 6.68 -6.89 2.19
C ARG A 54 6.32 -7.32 0.77
N ILE A 55 6.81 -8.48 0.36
CA ILE A 55 6.43 -9.13 -0.91
C ILE A 55 5.23 -10.06 -0.73
N GLU A 56 4.48 -10.27 -1.80
CA GLU A 56 3.32 -11.15 -1.77
C GLU A 56 3.74 -12.59 -1.37
N GLY A 57 2.97 -13.17 -0.45
CA GLY A 57 3.21 -14.52 0.06
C GLY A 57 4.27 -14.60 1.17
N SER A 58 4.82 -13.47 1.63
CA SER A 58 5.67 -13.44 2.82
C SER A 58 4.90 -13.20 4.12
N ALA A 59 5.54 -13.57 5.23
CA ALA A 59 5.07 -13.26 6.58
C ALA A 59 5.60 -11.88 7.04
N PRO A 60 4.86 -11.14 7.90
CA PRO A 60 5.29 -9.83 8.39
C PRO A 60 6.70 -9.79 8.99
N GLY A 61 7.09 -10.80 9.79
CA GLY A 61 8.43 -10.86 10.40
C GLY A 61 9.56 -11.31 9.46
N THR A 62 9.25 -11.72 8.23
CA THR A 62 10.23 -12.04 7.19
C THR A 62 9.75 -11.49 5.85
N PRO A 63 9.64 -10.16 5.73
CA PRO A 63 8.82 -9.51 4.70
C PRO A 63 9.33 -9.75 3.28
N MET A 64 10.61 -10.09 3.10
CA MET A 64 11.23 -10.41 1.80
C MET A 64 11.46 -11.91 1.58
N ARG A 65 10.85 -12.76 2.43
CA ARG A 65 10.97 -14.23 2.35
C ARG A 65 9.71 -14.83 1.75
N SER A 66 9.80 -15.37 0.54
CA SER A 66 8.68 -16.05 -0.14
C SER A 66 9.17 -17.08 -1.15
N GLN A 67 8.24 -17.79 -1.79
CA GLN A 67 8.57 -18.74 -2.86
C GLN A 67 9.24 -18.04 -4.05
N ASN A 68 10.29 -18.65 -4.59
CA ASN A 68 10.81 -18.35 -5.92
C ASN A 68 10.09 -19.18 -6.99
N PHE A 69 10.41 -18.98 -8.26
CA PHE A 69 9.79 -19.71 -9.38
C PHE A 69 10.04 -21.23 -9.37
N ALA A 70 11.04 -21.72 -8.61
CA ALA A 70 11.27 -23.15 -8.40
C ALA A 70 10.45 -23.73 -7.22
N GLY A 71 9.58 -22.92 -6.59
CA GLY A 71 8.75 -23.32 -5.45
C GLY A 71 9.46 -23.32 -4.10
N ALA A 72 10.77 -23.02 -4.06
CA ALA A 72 11.54 -22.96 -2.82
C ALA A 72 11.33 -21.61 -2.11
N VAL A 73 11.12 -21.63 -0.79
CA VAL A 73 11.02 -20.42 0.01
C VAL A 73 12.42 -19.88 0.29
N VAL A 74 12.75 -18.69 -0.21
CA VAL A 74 14.08 -18.05 -0.12
C VAL A 74 13.97 -16.60 0.37
N ASN A 75 15.07 -16.02 0.83
CA ASN A 75 15.18 -14.57 1.05
C ASN A 75 15.53 -13.92 -0.28
N HIS A 76 14.69 -13.02 -0.77
CA HIS A 76 14.94 -12.28 -2.00
C HIS A 76 15.78 -11.03 -1.72
N THR A 77 16.71 -10.69 -2.63
CA THR A 77 17.41 -9.41 -2.57
C THR A 77 16.53 -8.29 -3.12
N PRO A 78 16.75 -7.02 -2.74
CA PRO A 78 16.04 -5.87 -3.32
C PRO A 78 16.13 -5.84 -4.86
N GLN A 79 17.29 -6.17 -5.42
CA GLN A 79 17.52 -6.23 -6.85
C GLN A 79 16.71 -7.36 -7.51
N ALA A 80 16.61 -8.54 -6.88
CA ALA A 80 15.80 -9.63 -7.40
C ALA A 80 14.29 -9.31 -7.33
N ILE A 81 13.87 -8.53 -6.33
CA ILE A 81 12.50 -8.02 -6.23
C ILE A 81 12.26 -7.02 -7.35
N MET A 82 13.05 -5.95 -7.46
CA MET A 82 12.91 -4.93 -8.50
C MET A 82 12.92 -5.55 -9.91
N ASN A 83 13.91 -6.41 -10.20
CA ASN A 83 14.11 -7.04 -11.50
C ASN A 83 13.32 -8.34 -11.68
N ARG A 84 12.22 -8.53 -10.95
CA ARG A 84 11.38 -9.73 -11.07
C ARG A 84 11.01 -9.96 -12.54
N ASN A 85 11.33 -11.14 -13.05
CA ASN A 85 11.01 -11.52 -14.42
C ASN A 85 10.45 -12.95 -14.43
N SER A 86 9.16 -13.09 -14.74
CA SER A 86 8.50 -14.39 -14.75
C SER A 86 8.93 -15.29 -15.91
N ALA A 87 9.28 -14.72 -17.06
CA ALA A 87 9.75 -15.51 -18.21
C ALA A 87 11.16 -16.08 -17.98
N GLN A 88 11.99 -15.37 -17.23
CA GLN A 88 13.35 -15.78 -16.89
C GLN A 88 13.46 -16.45 -15.51
N HIS A 89 12.34 -16.63 -14.80
CA HIS A 89 12.30 -17.21 -13.46
C HIS A 89 13.18 -16.47 -12.43
N VAL A 90 13.25 -15.14 -12.52
CA VAL A 90 14.05 -14.28 -11.62
C VAL A 90 13.15 -13.62 -10.57
N GLY A 91 13.55 -13.71 -9.29
CA GLY A 91 12.91 -13.02 -8.17
C GLY A 91 11.76 -13.78 -7.52
N PRO A 92 10.88 -13.08 -6.76
CA PRO A 92 9.70 -13.67 -6.15
C PRO A 92 8.76 -14.29 -7.18
N ALA A 93 8.21 -15.47 -6.89
CA ALA A 93 7.25 -16.13 -7.77
C ALA A 93 6.01 -15.25 -7.99
N ARG A 94 5.59 -14.54 -6.94
CA ARG A 94 4.43 -13.66 -6.94
C ARG A 94 4.83 -12.19 -7.09
N PRO A 95 3.99 -11.38 -7.75
CA PRO A 95 4.36 -10.02 -8.17
C PRO A 95 4.14 -8.91 -7.15
N GLY A 96 3.37 -9.10 -6.06
CA GLY A 96 3.09 -7.97 -5.14
C GLY A 96 4.31 -7.52 -4.32
N ILE A 97 4.43 -6.22 -4.09
CA ILE A 97 5.42 -5.58 -3.21
C ILE A 97 4.83 -4.35 -2.52
N GLY A 98 5.28 -4.06 -1.31
CA GLY A 98 5.16 -2.75 -0.69
C GLY A 98 3.78 -2.46 -0.13
N LEU A 99 3.60 -1.18 0.26
CA LEU A 99 2.45 -0.72 1.03
C LEU A 99 1.11 -1.13 0.42
N ALA A 100 0.95 -0.91 -0.88
CA ALA A 100 -0.25 -1.21 -1.66
C ALA A 100 -0.18 -2.51 -2.49
N GLN A 101 0.80 -3.39 -2.20
CA GLN A 101 1.00 -4.65 -2.96
C GLN A 101 1.02 -4.46 -4.49
N TRP A 102 1.78 -3.47 -4.98
CA TRP A 102 1.86 -3.15 -6.42
C TRP A 102 2.22 -4.38 -7.25
N THR A 103 1.23 -4.85 -8.02
CA THR A 103 1.26 -6.14 -8.72
C THR A 103 1.24 -5.97 -10.24
N ALA A 104 0.45 -5.02 -10.75
CA ALA A 104 0.38 -4.74 -12.18
C ALA A 104 1.73 -4.22 -12.70
N PRO A 105 2.24 -4.70 -13.85
CA PRO A 105 3.58 -4.36 -14.31
C PRO A 105 3.90 -2.85 -14.36
N PRO A 106 3.01 -1.97 -14.87
CA PRO A 106 3.29 -0.54 -14.89
C PRO A 106 3.38 0.08 -13.49
N ARG A 107 2.47 -0.31 -12.59
CA ARG A 107 2.45 0.19 -11.20
C ARG A 107 3.67 -0.29 -10.42
N ARG A 108 4.04 -1.55 -10.61
CA ARG A 108 5.26 -2.12 -10.01
C ARG A 108 6.51 -1.43 -10.53
N ALA A 109 6.60 -1.16 -11.83
CA ALA A 109 7.74 -0.45 -12.40
C ALA A 109 7.81 0.99 -11.86
N GLY A 110 6.65 1.67 -11.79
CA GLY A 110 6.52 3.01 -11.24
C GLY A 110 7.13 3.14 -9.85
N LEU A 111 6.85 2.21 -8.94
CA LEU A 111 7.46 2.20 -7.59
C LEU A 111 8.99 2.34 -7.62
N PHE A 112 9.67 1.66 -8.55
CA PHE A 112 11.14 1.64 -8.60
C PHE A 112 11.73 2.81 -9.42
N SER A 113 10.93 3.47 -10.24
CA SER A 113 11.36 4.57 -11.11
C SER A 113 10.83 5.94 -10.71
N HIS A 114 9.87 5.99 -9.78
CA HIS A 114 9.25 7.24 -9.33
C HIS A 114 10.30 8.20 -8.79
N PRO A 115 10.34 9.47 -9.24
CA PRO A 115 11.27 10.47 -8.75
C PRO A 115 11.05 10.76 -7.25
N PHE A 116 12.11 10.72 -6.44
CA PHE A 116 12.06 11.05 -5.01
C PHE A 116 13.03 12.19 -4.71
N ASP A 117 12.61 13.18 -3.92
CA ASP A 117 13.42 14.36 -3.55
C ASP A 117 14.06 15.09 -4.76
N GLY A 118 13.38 15.10 -5.92
CA GLY A 118 13.90 15.69 -7.16
C GLY A 118 15.00 14.89 -7.88
N GLY A 119 15.25 13.65 -7.46
CA GLY A 119 16.15 12.69 -8.12
C GLY A 119 15.44 11.71 -9.07
N GLY A 120 16.20 10.87 -9.80
CA GLY A 120 15.69 9.92 -10.81
C GLY A 120 15.12 8.60 -10.26
N GLY A 121 14.59 8.61 -9.04
CA GLY A 121 14.08 7.45 -8.30
C GLY A 121 15.14 6.63 -7.56
N LEU A 122 14.70 5.82 -6.60
CA LEU A 122 15.60 5.06 -5.71
C LEU A 122 15.99 3.67 -6.22
N GLY A 123 15.40 3.21 -7.33
CA GLY A 123 15.59 1.85 -7.81
C GLY A 123 15.28 0.84 -6.71
N ALA A 124 16.13 -0.18 -6.56
CA ALA A 124 15.90 -1.26 -5.61
C ALA A 124 15.78 -0.80 -4.14
N ASN A 125 16.31 0.37 -3.76
CA ASN A 125 16.19 0.87 -2.39
C ASN A 125 14.78 1.32 -2.02
N ALA A 126 13.89 1.54 -3.01
CA ALA A 126 12.48 1.84 -2.77
C ALA A 126 11.77 0.76 -1.95
N VAL A 127 12.28 -0.49 -1.92
CA VAL A 127 11.70 -1.55 -1.08
C VAL A 127 11.79 -1.25 0.42
N PHE A 128 12.74 -0.44 0.88
CA PHE A 128 12.94 -0.18 2.31
C PHE A 128 12.31 1.11 2.79
N SER A 129 12.05 2.05 1.89
CA SER A 129 11.63 3.38 2.26
C SER A 129 10.11 3.47 2.40
N MET A 130 9.67 3.88 3.58
CA MET A 130 8.27 4.19 3.85
C MET A 130 7.86 5.47 3.12
N ASP A 131 8.64 6.54 3.27
CA ASP A 131 8.34 7.87 2.71
C ASP A 131 8.16 7.82 1.20
N ASP A 132 9.08 7.15 0.52
CA ASP A 132 9.06 7.02 -0.94
C ASP A 132 7.86 6.16 -1.40
N GLN A 133 7.46 5.15 -0.62
CA GLN A 133 6.25 4.39 -0.94
C GLN A 133 4.97 5.16 -0.65
N ILE A 134 4.96 6.08 0.32
CA ILE A 134 3.83 6.99 0.57
C ILE A 134 3.73 8.01 -0.56
N ASP A 135 4.85 8.59 -0.99
CA ASP A 135 4.93 9.54 -2.11
C ASP A 135 4.43 8.92 -3.41
N TYR A 136 4.97 7.75 -3.77
CA TYR A 136 4.51 7.04 -4.96
C TYR A 136 3.02 6.67 -4.88
N LEU A 137 2.53 6.24 -3.70
CA LEU A 137 1.12 5.95 -3.47
C LEU A 137 0.24 7.20 -3.68
N ALA A 138 0.63 8.33 -3.10
CA ALA A 138 -0.14 9.57 -3.16
C ALA A 138 -0.18 10.14 -4.58
N ASP A 139 0.96 10.16 -5.28
CA ASP A 139 1.05 10.61 -6.68
C ASP A 139 0.26 9.69 -7.62
N GLU A 140 0.34 8.37 -7.43
CA GLU A 140 -0.45 7.43 -8.21
C GLU A 140 -1.96 7.67 -8.01
N ILE A 141 -2.41 7.84 -6.76
CA ILE A 141 -3.81 8.13 -6.47
C ILE A 141 -4.22 9.48 -7.08
N HIS A 142 -3.38 10.50 -6.98
CA HIS A 142 -3.64 11.84 -7.51
C HIS A 142 -3.76 11.86 -9.03
N ASP A 143 -2.75 11.33 -9.73
CA ASP A 143 -2.60 11.48 -11.18
C ASP A 143 -3.36 10.41 -11.98
N VAL A 144 -3.34 9.16 -11.51
CA VAL A 144 -3.91 8.02 -12.25
C VAL A 144 -5.33 7.73 -11.79
N TYR A 145 -5.62 7.89 -10.50
CA TYR A 145 -6.93 7.61 -9.90
C TYR A 145 -7.64 8.88 -9.45
N ALA A 146 -7.64 9.93 -10.28
CA ALA A 146 -8.17 11.26 -9.95
C ALA A 146 -9.58 11.26 -9.35
N GLY A 147 -10.45 10.33 -9.76
CA GLY A 147 -11.78 10.16 -9.15
C GLY A 147 -11.76 9.68 -7.70
N VAL A 148 -10.86 8.74 -7.39
CA VAL A 148 -10.59 8.27 -6.02
C VAL A 148 -9.99 9.41 -5.21
N ASN A 149 -8.98 10.10 -5.74
CA ASN A 149 -8.38 11.26 -5.07
C ASN A 149 -9.41 12.34 -4.73
N ALA A 150 -10.23 12.75 -5.70
CA ALA A 150 -11.28 13.73 -5.50
C ALA A 150 -12.32 13.30 -4.46
N PHE A 151 -12.63 12.00 -4.38
CA PHE A 151 -13.52 11.46 -3.35
C PHE A 151 -12.87 11.52 -1.96
N LEU A 152 -11.62 11.06 -1.84
CA LEU A 152 -10.88 11.00 -0.58
C LEU A 152 -10.56 12.40 -0.02
N LYS A 153 -10.42 13.42 -0.87
CA LYS A 153 -10.14 14.81 -0.45
C LYS A 153 -11.38 15.61 -0.05
N LYS A 154 -12.59 15.05 -0.11
CA LYS A 154 -13.79 15.73 0.39
C LYS A 154 -13.68 15.93 1.90
N SER A 155 -13.88 17.17 2.36
CA SER A 155 -13.89 17.50 3.81
C SER A 155 -14.99 16.76 4.58
N THR A 156 -16.04 16.29 3.88
CA THR A 156 -17.17 15.55 4.44
C THR A 156 -17.06 14.03 4.29
N VAL A 157 -15.94 13.51 3.76
CA VAL A 157 -15.79 12.06 3.58
C VAL A 157 -15.81 11.35 4.94
N GLN A 158 -16.57 10.27 5.03
CA GLN A 158 -16.57 9.41 6.21
C GLN A 158 -15.53 8.30 6.06
N VAL A 159 -14.92 7.88 7.16
CA VAL A 159 -13.82 6.89 7.15
C VAL A 159 -14.18 5.58 6.44
N ASN A 160 -15.41 5.09 6.61
CA ASN A 160 -15.86 3.87 5.95
C ASN A 160 -16.03 4.07 4.44
N ASP A 161 -16.57 5.21 4.03
CA ASP A 161 -16.76 5.50 2.60
C ASP A 161 -15.40 5.69 1.90
N ALA A 162 -14.43 6.34 2.57
CA ALA A 162 -13.06 6.45 2.08
C ALA A 162 -12.39 5.06 1.94
N CYS A 163 -12.53 4.21 2.95
CA CYS A 163 -12.00 2.85 2.94
C CYS A 163 -12.59 1.99 1.80
N ASP A 164 -13.91 2.07 1.62
CA ASP A 164 -14.63 1.36 0.56
C ASP A 164 -14.24 1.89 -0.82
N GLU A 165 -14.05 3.20 -0.97
CA GLU A 165 -13.63 3.83 -2.22
C GLU A 165 -12.26 3.29 -2.66
N VAL A 166 -11.29 3.25 -1.74
CA VAL A 166 -9.94 2.73 -2.01
C VAL A 166 -9.99 1.26 -2.43
N VAL A 167 -10.67 0.39 -1.67
CA VAL A 167 -10.68 -1.04 -2.02
C VAL A 167 -11.44 -1.32 -3.33
N TYR A 168 -12.47 -0.54 -3.63
CA TYR A 168 -13.33 -0.77 -4.80
C TYR A 168 -12.78 -0.17 -6.11
N ASN A 169 -12.07 0.95 -6.03
CA ASN A 169 -11.61 1.69 -7.22
C ASN A 169 -10.08 1.72 -7.39
N TYR A 170 -9.30 1.52 -6.33
CA TYR A 170 -7.83 1.53 -6.38
C TYR A 170 -7.22 0.13 -6.26
N GLU A 171 -7.57 -0.64 -5.21
CA GLU A 171 -6.99 -1.99 -4.99
C GLU A 171 -7.61 -3.07 -5.88
N VAL A 172 -8.94 -3.09 -5.97
CA VAL A 172 -9.71 -4.01 -6.83
C VAL A 172 -9.31 -5.49 -6.66
N PRO A 173 -9.48 -6.08 -5.46
CA PRO A 173 -9.13 -7.47 -5.23
C PRO A 173 -9.99 -8.42 -6.08
N GLY A 174 -9.44 -9.56 -6.47
CA GLY A 174 -10.16 -10.55 -7.30
C GLY A 174 -11.51 -11.00 -6.73
N ALA A 175 -11.69 -10.93 -5.41
CA ALA A 175 -12.96 -11.25 -4.73
C ALA A 175 -14.15 -10.36 -5.17
N ILE A 176 -13.89 -9.16 -5.70
CA ILE A 176 -14.93 -8.25 -6.21
C ILE A 176 -15.06 -8.29 -7.74
N ILE A 177 -14.36 -9.21 -8.41
CA ILE A 177 -14.39 -9.38 -9.86
C ILE A 177 -15.14 -10.67 -10.22
N GLN A 178 -16.05 -10.57 -11.19
CA GLN A 178 -16.68 -11.73 -11.83
C GLN A 178 -16.78 -11.48 -13.33
N GLY A 179 -16.34 -12.45 -14.14
CA GLY A 179 -16.38 -12.32 -15.61
C GLY A 179 -15.59 -11.12 -16.14
N GLY A 180 -14.48 -10.75 -15.48
CA GLY A 180 -13.65 -9.60 -15.87
C GLY A 180 -14.22 -8.22 -15.48
N SER A 181 -15.38 -8.18 -14.83
CA SER A 181 -16.03 -6.93 -14.40
C SER A 181 -16.15 -6.86 -12.89
N ARG A 182 -16.15 -5.64 -12.35
CA ARG A 182 -16.44 -5.39 -10.94
C ARG A 182 -17.90 -5.69 -10.64
N LEU A 183 -18.11 -6.41 -9.56
CA LEU A 183 -19.43 -6.62 -8.97
C LEU A 183 -19.96 -5.30 -8.41
N PRO A 184 -21.28 -5.07 -8.41
CA PRO A 184 -21.86 -3.86 -7.84
C PRO A 184 -21.57 -3.79 -6.33
N ARG A 185 -21.47 -2.57 -5.78
CA ARG A 185 -21.23 -2.34 -4.35
C ARG A 185 -22.25 -3.01 -3.42
N SER A 186 -23.46 -3.28 -3.92
CA SER A 186 -24.51 -3.98 -3.19
C SER A 186 -24.34 -5.51 -3.15
N ASP A 187 -23.45 -6.09 -3.97
CA ASP A 187 -23.18 -7.53 -3.98
C ASP A 187 -22.61 -7.97 -2.61
N PRO A 188 -23.11 -9.07 -2.02
CA PRO A 188 -22.63 -9.56 -0.73
C PRO A 188 -21.12 -9.73 -0.65
N ARG A 189 -20.46 -10.20 -1.72
CA ARG A 189 -19.00 -10.38 -1.74
C ARG A 189 -18.25 -9.07 -1.62
N VAL A 190 -18.78 -8.01 -2.25
CA VAL A 190 -18.20 -6.66 -2.13
C VAL A 190 -18.40 -6.11 -0.73
N ARG A 191 -19.61 -6.29 -0.16
CA ARG A 191 -19.90 -5.86 1.22
C ARG A 191 -19.07 -6.60 2.25
N ASP A 192 -18.76 -7.86 2.02
CA ASP A 192 -17.85 -8.66 2.87
C ASP A 192 -16.41 -8.13 2.81
N VAL A 193 -15.94 -7.73 1.62
CA VAL A 193 -14.63 -7.09 1.48
C VAL A 193 -14.60 -5.76 2.24
N PHE A 194 -15.62 -4.92 2.08
CA PHE A 194 -15.74 -3.65 2.82
C PHE A 194 -15.72 -3.88 4.34
N ALA A 195 -16.55 -4.81 4.83
CA ALA A 195 -16.63 -5.15 6.25
C ALA A 195 -15.29 -5.62 6.83
N LYS A 196 -14.45 -6.31 6.05
CA LYS A 196 -13.11 -6.75 6.48
C LYS A 196 -12.09 -5.61 6.55
N ARG A 197 -12.21 -4.58 5.71
CA ARG A 197 -11.23 -3.48 5.62
C ARG A 197 -11.51 -2.34 6.62
N ARG A 198 -12.79 -2.05 6.86
CA ARG A 198 -13.23 -0.93 7.73
C ARG A 198 -12.66 -0.95 9.15
N PRO A 199 -12.50 -2.09 9.86
CA PRO A 199 -11.91 -2.09 11.20
C PRO A 199 -10.50 -1.49 11.26
N SER A 200 -9.67 -1.76 10.24
CA SER A 200 -8.32 -1.20 10.15
C SER A 200 -8.34 0.30 9.85
N ALA A 201 -9.27 0.77 9.03
CA ALA A 201 -9.46 2.22 8.80
C ALA A 201 -9.89 2.94 10.10
N GLN A 202 -10.80 2.34 10.86
CA GLN A 202 -11.21 2.87 12.17
C GLN A 202 -10.05 2.86 13.17
N ALA A 203 -9.20 1.83 13.16
CA ALA A 203 -8.03 1.77 14.01
C ALA A 203 -7.01 2.87 13.67
N ALA A 204 -6.76 3.13 12.38
CA ALA A 204 -5.89 4.23 11.93
C ALA A 204 -6.45 5.60 12.36
N LEU A 205 -7.76 5.82 12.19
CA LEU A 205 -8.43 7.04 12.66
C LEU A 205 -8.29 7.24 14.17
N ASN A 206 -8.49 6.18 14.95
CA ASN A 206 -8.39 6.24 16.40
C ASN A 206 -6.96 6.51 16.87
N ALA A 207 -5.97 5.85 16.25
CA ALA A 207 -4.55 6.08 16.55
C ALA A 207 -4.16 7.54 16.29
N TYR A 208 -4.56 8.10 15.14
CA TYR A 208 -4.29 9.50 14.82
C TYR A 208 -4.91 10.46 15.83
N ARG A 209 -6.19 10.27 16.20
CA ARG A 209 -6.88 11.10 17.20
C ARG A 209 -6.29 11.00 18.60
N ALA A 210 -5.78 9.82 18.98
CA ALA A 210 -5.13 9.64 20.26
C ALA A 210 -3.79 10.39 20.34
N ALA A 211 -3.06 10.47 19.22
CA ALA A 211 -1.80 11.21 19.11
C ALA A 211 -2.01 12.74 18.95
N HIS A 212 -3.17 13.17 18.44
CA HIS A 212 -3.50 14.56 18.13
C HIS A 212 -4.83 15.00 18.80
N PRO A 213 -4.83 15.25 20.13
CA PRO A 213 -6.02 15.64 20.88
C PRO A 213 -6.52 17.07 20.62
#